data_AF-A0A3N5GXU0-F1
#
_entry.id   AF-A0A3N5GXU0-F1
#
_cell.length_a   1.000
_cell.length_b   1.000
_cell.length_c   1.000
_cell.angle_alpha   90.00
_cell.angle_beta   90.00
_cell.angle_gamma   90.00
#
_symmetry.space_group_name_H-M   'P 1'
#
loop_
_entity.id
_entity.type
_entity.pdbx_description
1 polymer ?
#
loop_
_entity_poly.entity_id
_entity_poly.type
_entity_poly.pdbx_seq_one_letter_code
_entity_poly.pdbx_strand_id
1 'polypeptide(L)'
;MGRGSEDDLAGGRPVAGGGPRALLRRVLWIAGTALGFVVLAVLGLALGSLLSFGDSVRPEPEPTPVARPTSRRAAEPPPPPPAPAPAPHPSPAVAVAAPPPPPVAPQARPLLPAPTVPHPVQLRLRREVLKNVAALKEELARCPAEPVIRSPPSARAALVLEMVAEAGALRVVGSRLDAEGPVNERFVTCARSVLEGKRFPVTGSTSGERMQVFLPLGPKGNAISLNSASLKEAEPP
;
A
#
# COMPACT_ATOMS: atom_id res chain seq x y z
N MET A 1 -19.14 -21.18 49.35
CA MET A 1 -19.23 -20.20 50.45
C MET A 1 -18.43 -18.96 50.05
N GLY A 2 -19.02 -17.77 50.18
CA GLY A 2 -18.46 -16.46 49.79
C GLY A 2 -19.33 -15.79 48.71
N ARG A 3 -20.42 -15.09 49.08
CA ARG A 3 -20.50 -13.63 49.26
C ARG A 3 -20.02 -12.89 47.99
N GLY A 4 -20.86 -12.30 47.16
CA GLY A 4 -21.93 -11.36 47.48
C GLY A 4 -21.38 -9.95 47.27
N SER A 5 -21.65 -9.37 46.09
CA SER A 5 -21.50 -7.95 45.78
C SER A 5 -22.60 -7.57 44.79
N GLU A 6 -23.77 -7.33 45.36
CA GLU A 6 -24.80 -6.47 44.81
C GLU A 6 -24.32 -5.04 45.01
N ASP A 7 -23.79 -4.41 43.97
CA ASP A 7 -23.47 -2.98 43.97
C ASP A 7 -24.40 -2.26 42.98
N ASP A 8 -25.43 -1.68 43.59
CA ASP A 8 -26.03 -0.38 43.28
C ASP A 8 -26.50 -0.08 41.85
N LEU A 9 -27.72 -0.58 41.59
CA LEU A 9 -28.73 0.05 40.74
C LEU A 9 -29.14 1.44 41.29
N ALA A 10 -28.31 2.46 41.11
CA ALA A 10 -28.64 3.85 41.46
C ALA A 10 -28.23 4.84 40.36
N GLY A 11 -28.71 4.63 39.14
CA GLY A 11 -28.58 5.58 38.03
C GLY A 11 -29.94 6.15 37.64
N GLY A 12 -30.30 7.28 38.24
CA GLY A 12 -31.59 7.96 38.06
C GLY A 12 -32.00 8.16 36.61
N ARG A 13 -33.19 7.69 36.26
CA ARG A 13 -33.88 8.07 35.02
C ARG A 13 -34.24 9.55 35.10
N PRO A 14 -33.72 10.42 34.21
CA PRO A 14 -34.21 11.79 34.13
C PRO A 14 -35.67 11.75 33.67
N VAL A 15 -36.58 12.08 34.58
CA VAL A 15 -37.99 12.35 34.28
C VAL A 15 -38.01 13.55 33.34
N ALA A 16 -38.18 13.27 32.05
CA ALA A 16 -38.24 14.26 31.01
C ALA A 16 -39.53 15.10 31.18
N GLY A 17 -39.40 16.24 31.85
CA GLY A 17 -40.32 17.36 31.73
C GLY A 17 -40.27 17.87 30.29
N GLY A 18 -41.04 17.23 29.40
CA GLY A 18 -41.17 17.55 27.99
C GLY A 18 -41.96 18.84 27.78
N GLY A 19 -41.36 19.98 28.13
CA GLY A 19 -41.88 21.28 27.70
C GLY A 19 -41.91 21.36 26.16
N PRO A 20 -42.81 22.18 25.58
CA PRO A 20 -42.99 22.29 24.13
C PRO A 20 -41.69 22.62 23.35
N ARG A 21 -40.69 23.18 24.04
CA ARG A 21 -39.35 23.46 23.50
C ARG A 21 -38.51 22.19 23.23
N ALA A 22 -38.71 21.11 23.98
CA ALA A 22 -38.02 19.84 23.77
C ALA A 22 -38.57 19.08 22.54
N LEU A 23 -39.88 19.16 22.31
CA LEU A 23 -40.52 18.67 21.10
C LEU A 23 -40.04 19.45 19.87
N LEU A 24 -39.97 20.78 19.97
CA LEU A 24 -39.48 21.62 18.86
C LEU A 24 -38.04 21.26 18.45
N ARG A 25 -37.13 21.04 19.40
CA ARG A 25 -35.75 20.61 19.11
C ARG A 25 -35.68 19.25 18.43
N ARG A 26 -36.48 18.28 18.87
CA ARG A 26 -36.52 16.95 18.23
C ARG A 26 -37.06 17.02 16.81
N VAL A 27 -38.12 17.80 16.59
CA VAL A 27 -38.69 18.02 15.24
C VAL A 27 -37.68 18.71 14.34
N LEU A 28 -36.98 19.75 14.83
CA LEU A 28 -35.96 20.44 14.04
C LEU A 28 -34.78 19.53 13.68
N TRP A 29 -34.36 18.66 14.60
CA TRP A 29 -33.28 17.72 14.37
C TRP A 29 -33.68 16.65 13.34
N ILE A 30 -34.88 16.08 13.45
CA ILE A 30 -35.41 15.12 12.47
C ILE A 30 -35.54 15.78 11.09
N ALA A 31 -36.12 16.98 11.02
CA ALA A 31 -36.22 17.74 9.77
C ALA A 31 -34.84 18.03 9.15
N GLY A 32 -33.85 18.39 9.97
CA GLY A 32 -32.47 18.59 9.54
C GLY A 32 -31.83 17.32 8.95
N THR A 33 -32.02 16.17 9.61
CA THR A 33 -31.51 14.88 9.09
C THR A 33 -32.20 14.45 7.80
N ALA A 34 -33.52 14.65 7.68
CA ALA A 34 -34.26 14.35 6.47
C ALA A 34 -33.80 15.23 5.30
N LEU A 35 -33.64 16.54 5.54
CA LEU A 35 -33.14 17.47 4.52
C LEU A 35 -31.72 17.11 4.09
N GLY A 36 -30.85 16.76 5.05
CA GLY A 36 -29.48 16.31 4.76
C GLY A 36 -29.46 15.05 3.88
N PHE A 37 -30.35 14.09 4.15
CA PHE A 37 -30.46 12.87 3.34
C PHE A 37 -30.94 13.17 1.92
N VAL A 38 -31.93 14.06 1.75
CA VAL A 38 -32.40 14.49 0.43
C VAL A 38 -31.29 15.17 -0.36
N VAL A 39 -30.51 16.07 0.26
CA VAL A 39 -29.38 16.73 -0.40
C VAL A 39 -28.33 15.71 -0.83
N LEU A 40 -27.98 14.74 0.04
CA LEU A 40 -27.02 13.67 -0.29
C LEU A 40 -27.52 12.78 -1.44
N ALA A 41 -28.81 12.43 -1.46
CA ALA A 41 -29.40 11.63 -2.53
C ALA A 41 -29.37 12.37 -3.88
N VAL A 42 -29.73 13.66 -3.90
CA VAL A 42 -29.66 14.50 -5.11
C VAL A 42 -28.21 14.64 -5.58
N LEU A 43 -27.27 14.88 -4.67
CA LEU A 43 -25.84 14.97 -5.02
C LEU A 43 -25.32 13.65 -5.61
N GLY A 44 -25.68 12.52 -5.00
CA GLY A 44 -25.32 11.18 -5.47
C GLY A 44 -25.89 10.87 -6.86
N LEU A 45 -27.13 11.26 -7.14
CA LEU A 45 -27.75 11.12 -8.47
C LEU A 45 -27.09 12.02 -9.52
N ALA A 46 -26.74 13.26 -9.16
CA ALA A 46 -26.04 14.18 -10.05
C ALA A 46 -24.62 13.67 -10.38
N LEU A 47 -23.88 13.19 -9.38
CA LEU A 47 -22.56 12.58 -9.55
C LEU A 47 -22.64 11.26 -10.35
N GLY A 48 -23.66 10.44 -10.10
CA GLY A 48 -23.91 9.21 -10.85
C GLY A 48 -24.17 9.48 -12.34
N SER A 49 -24.95 10.52 -12.65
CA SER A 49 -25.21 10.94 -14.04
C SER A 49 -23.93 11.38 -14.74
N LEU A 50 -23.04 12.10 -14.06
CA LEU A 50 -21.75 12.52 -14.63
C LEU A 50 -20.80 11.35 -14.93
N LEU A 51 -20.87 10.28 -14.14
CA LEU A 51 -20.02 9.09 -14.31
C LEU A 51 -20.59 8.08 -15.32
N SER A 52 -21.88 8.18 -15.68
CA SER A 52 -22.55 7.21 -16.54
C SER A 52 -22.57 7.59 -18.04
N PHE A 53 -21.99 8.72 -18.44
CA PHE A 53 -21.95 9.18 -19.85
C PHE A 53 -20.84 8.53 -20.72
N GLY A 54 -20.19 7.45 -20.25
CA GLY A 54 -19.05 6.83 -20.96
C GLY A 54 -19.36 5.58 -21.80
N ASP A 55 -20.60 5.08 -21.81
CA ASP A 55 -20.92 3.76 -22.39
C ASP A 55 -21.94 3.88 -23.54
N SER A 56 -21.57 4.59 -24.62
CA SER A 56 -22.21 4.45 -25.95
C SER A 56 -21.52 5.35 -26.96
N VAL A 57 -20.46 4.84 -27.59
CA VAL A 57 -20.35 4.70 -29.06
C VAL A 57 -19.20 3.71 -29.27
N ARG A 58 -19.51 2.42 -29.41
CA ARG A 58 -18.58 1.47 -30.03
C ARG A 58 -18.83 1.55 -31.53
N PRO A 59 -17.91 2.09 -32.34
CA PRO A 59 -18.03 2.04 -33.78
C PRO A 59 -18.08 0.56 -34.20
N GLU A 60 -19.11 0.21 -34.95
CA GLU A 60 -19.26 -1.07 -35.63
C GLU A 60 -18.01 -1.31 -36.50
N PRO A 61 -17.21 -2.37 -36.24
CA PRO A 61 -16.08 -2.68 -37.09
C PRO A 61 -16.59 -3.23 -38.42
N GLU A 62 -16.39 -2.44 -39.46
CA GLU A 62 -16.61 -2.78 -40.86
C GLU A 62 -15.89 -4.11 -41.21
N PRO A 63 -16.59 -5.11 -41.76
CA PRO A 63 -15.97 -6.37 -42.14
C PRO A 63 -15.19 -6.20 -43.44
N THR A 64 -13.87 -6.05 -43.36
CA THR A 64 -13.00 -6.07 -44.55
C THR A 64 -12.78 -7.51 -45.00
N PRO A 65 -13.16 -7.89 -46.24
CA PRO A 65 -12.87 -9.20 -46.78
C PRO A 65 -11.54 -9.21 -47.56
N VAL A 66 -10.77 -10.29 -47.35
CA VAL A 66 -9.79 -10.89 -48.27
C VAL A 66 -8.46 -10.16 -48.49
N ALA A 67 -7.38 -10.75 -47.99
CA ALA A 67 -6.38 -11.42 -48.85
C ALA A 67 -5.32 -12.14 -48.00
N ARG A 68 -5.22 -13.47 -48.15
CA ARG A 68 -3.99 -14.22 -47.86
C ARG A 68 -2.93 -13.83 -48.89
N PRO A 69 -1.69 -13.62 -48.46
CA PRO A 69 -0.58 -14.25 -49.15
C PRO A 69 0.29 -15.09 -48.21
N THR A 70 0.52 -16.31 -48.68
CA THR A 70 1.60 -17.26 -48.42
C THR A 70 2.83 -16.79 -47.63
N SER A 71 3.09 -17.53 -46.54
CA SER A 71 4.38 -18.12 -46.14
C SER A 71 5.63 -17.59 -46.85
N ARG A 72 6.44 -16.81 -46.13
CA ARG A 72 7.87 -16.69 -46.41
C ARG A 72 8.64 -17.11 -45.16
N ARG A 73 9.01 -18.39 -45.15
CA ARG A 73 9.99 -18.99 -44.24
C ARG A 73 11.28 -18.18 -44.36
N ALA A 74 11.54 -17.32 -43.39
CA ALA A 74 12.84 -16.68 -43.25
C ALA A 74 13.85 -17.78 -42.89
N ALA A 75 14.86 -17.93 -43.73
CA ALA A 75 16.00 -18.80 -43.45
C ALA A 75 16.68 -18.28 -42.19
N GLU A 76 16.82 -19.18 -41.22
CA GLU A 76 17.63 -19.02 -40.04
C GLU A 76 19.09 -18.76 -40.48
N PRO A 77 19.72 -17.65 -40.05
CA PRO A 77 21.13 -17.44 -40.33
C PRO A 77 21.96 -18.51 -39.59
N PRO A 78 23.00 -19.07 -40.22
CA PRO A 78 23.84 -20.09 -39.60
C PRO A 78 24.50 -19.54 -38.33
N PRO A 79 24.70 -20.38 -37.29
CA PRO A 79 25.37 -19.95 -36.07
C PRO A 79 26.80 -19.48 -36.38
N PRO A 80 27.26 -18.40 -35.73
CA PRO A 80 28.65 -17.99 -35.84
C PRO A 80 29.59 -19.09 -35.34
N PRO A 81 30.79 -19.25 -35.94
CA PRO A 81 31.76 -20.22 -35.47
C PRO A 81 32.13 -19.95 -34.00
N PRO A 82 32.45 -20.99 -33.22
CA PRO A 82 32.92 -20.81 -31.86
C PRO A 82 34.17 -19.93 -31.86
N ALA A 83 34.15 -18.88 -31.03
CA ALA A 83 35.32 -18.07 -30.80
C ALA A 83 36.47 -18.96 -30.28
N PRO A 84 37.70 -18.80 -30.80
CA PRO A 84 38.85 -19.51 -30.27
C PRO A 84 39.00 -19.22 -28.77
N ALA A 85 39.24 -20.28 -28.00
CA ALA A 85 39.44 -20.21 -26.56
C ALA A 85 40.49 -19.14 -26.23
N PRO A 86 40.23 -18.22 -25.29
CA PRO A 86 41.24 -17.29 -24.82
C PRO A 86 42.42 -18.10 -24.26
N ALA A 87 43.62 -17.72 -24.68
CA ALA A 87 44.86 -18.29 -24.18
C ALA A 87 44.88 -18.24 -22.64
N PRO A 88 45.43 -19.27 -21.97
CA PRO A 88 45.55 -19.27 -20.52
C PRO A 88 46.36 -18.05 -20.09
N HIS A 89 45.71 -17.14 -19.36
CA HIS A 89 46.40 -16.07 -18.67
C HIS A 89 47.41 -16.70 -17.68
N PRO A 90 48.66 -16.23 -17.64
CA PRO A 90 49.60 -16.66 -16.62
C PRO A 90 49.00 -16.31 -15.26
N SER A 91 48.84 -17.33 -14.41
CA SER A 91 48.45 -17.15 -13.01
C SER A 91 49.44 -16.19 -12.35
N PRO A 92 49.00 -15.07 -11.76
CA PRO A 92 49.89 -14.26 -10.96
C PRO A 92 50.37 -15.09 -9.77
N ALA A 93 51.68 -15.12 -9.58
CA ALA A 93 52.31 -15.76 -8.43
C ALA A 93 51.63 -15.28 -7.14
N VAL A 94 51.19 -16.25 -6.34
CA VAL A 94 50.66 -16.01 -5.00
C VAL A 94 51.81 -15.45 -4.15
N ALA A 95 51.88 -14.12 -4.07
CA ALA A 95 52.64 -13.47 -3.03
C ALA A 95 51.94 -13.83 -1.70
N VAL A 96 52.68 -14.52 -0.83
CA VAL A 96 52.27 -14.80 0.54
C VAL A 96 52.10 -13.46 1.24
N ALA A 97 50.87 -12.95 1.26
CA ALA A 97 50.51 -11.74 1.98
C ALA A 97 50.56 -12.04 3.48
N ALA A 98 51.37 -11.27 4.20
CA ALA A 98 51.42 -11.27 5.64
C ALA A 98 50.00 -11.08 6.24
N PRO A 99 49.70 -11.70 7.39
CA PRO A 99 48.38 -11.59 8.01
C PRO A 99 48.02 -10.12 8.26
N PRO A 100 46.81 -9.68 7.90
CA PRO A 100 46.37 -8.31 8.13
C PRO A 100 46.32 -8.02 9.64
N PRO A 101 46.64 -6.78 10.06
CA PRO A 101 46.53 -6.39 11.46
C PRO A 101 45.07 -6.52 11.94
N PRO A 102 44.84 -6.80 13.23
CA PRO A 102 43.49 -6.95 13.78
C PRO A 102 42.68 -5.67 13.54
N PRO A 103 41.40 -5.79 13.12
CA PRO A 103 40.55 -4.64 12.91
C PRO A 103 40.36 -3.87 14.22
N VAL A 104 40.72 -2.58 14.21
CA VAL A 104 40.43 -1.64 15.28
C VAL A 104 38.90 -1.62 15.48
N ALA A 105 38.45 -1.98 16.68
CA ALA A 105 37.04 -2.02 17.02
C ALA A 105 36.36 -0.67 16.68
N PRO A 106 35.24 -0.67 15.91
CA PRO A 106 34.50 0.54 15.63
C PRO A 106 34.05 1.16 16.95
N GLN A 107 34.59 2.33 17.29
CA GLN A 107 34.10 3.07 18.45
C GLN A 107 32.61 3.36 18.24
N ALA A 108 31.79 2.86 19.16
CA ALA A 108 30.36 3.07 19.18
C ALA A 108 30.08 4.58 19.32
N ARG A 109 29.84 5.25 18.20
CA ARG A 109 29.32 6.63 18.22
C ARG A 109 27.97 6.60 18.97
N PRO A 110 27.75 7.49 19.95
CA PRO A 110 26.46 7.62 20.61
C PRO A 110 25.40 7.88 19.55
N LEU A 111 24.46 6.96 19.41
CA LEU A 111 23.29 7.12 18.55
C LEU A 111 22.44 8.24 19.16
N LEU A 112 22.60 9.46 18.65
CA LEU A 112 21.67 10.55 18.92
C LEU A 112 20.24 10.04 18.63
N PRO A 113 19.29 10.20 19.56
CA PRO A 113 17.93 9.72 19.35
C PRO A 113 17.37 10.35 18.08
N ALA A 114 16.84 9.51 17.19
CA ALA A 114 16.20 9.98 15.97
C ALA A 114 15.05 10.93 16.35
N PRO A 115 14.85 12.03 15.60
CA PRO A 115 13.76 12.96 15.86
C PRO A 115 12.42 12.21 15.81
N THR A 116 11.74 12.15 16.96
CA THR A 116 10.44 11.50 17.07
C THR A 116 9.37 12.41 16.47
N VAL A 117 8.81 11.99 15.34
CA VAL A 117 7.69 12.69 14.69
C VAL A 117 6.48 12.62 15.60
N PRO A 118 5.74 13.73 15.82
CA PRO A 118 4.51 13.70 16.58
C PRO A 118 3.52 12.70 15.95
N HIS A 119 2.94 11.82 16.77
CA HIS A 119 1.97 10.82 16.35
C HIS A 119 0.85 11.35 15.41
N PRO A 120 0.21 12.53 15.65
CA PRO A 120 -0.82 13.02 14.73
C PRO A 120 -0.28 13.36 13.33
N VAL A 121 0.96 13.84 13.23
CA VAL A 121 1.61 14.14 11.94
C VAL A 121 1.90 12.84 11.21
N GLN A 122 2.40 11.82 11.92
CA GLN A 122 2.66 10.50 11.37
C GLN A 122 1.39 9.85 10.80
N LEU A 123 0.25 9.95 11.51
CA LEU A 123 -1.03 9.43 11.04
C LEU A 123 -1.52 10.17 9.77
N ARG A 124 -1.35 11.49 9.71
CA ARG A 124 -1.69 12.27 8.51
C ARG A 124 -0.84 11.87 7.32
N LEU A 125 0.48 11.82 7.48
CA LEU A 125 1.41 11.38 6.43
C LEU A 125 1.07 9.96 5.95
N ARG A 126 0.80 9.04 6.88
CA ARG A 126 0.36 7.68 6.55
C ARG A 126 -0.92 7.67 5.70
N ARG A 127 -1.92 8.48 6.05
CA ARG A 127 -3.16 8.60 5.25
C ARG A 127 -2.90 9.16 3.86
N GLU A 128 -2.05 10.20 3.75
CA GLU A 128 -1.68 10.79 2.45
C GLU A 128 -0.95 9.76 1.57
N VAL A 129 -0.01 8.99 2.14
CA VAL A 129 0.69 7.92 1.43
C VAL A 129 -0.27 6.84 0.95
N LEU A 130 -1.15 6.35 1.83
CA LEU A 130 -2.14 5.33 1.45
C LEU A 130 -3.09 5.81 0.34
N LYS A 131 -3.49 7.09 0.37
CA LYS A 131 -4.28 7.70 -0.70
C LYS A 131 -3.53 7.71 -2.03
N ASN A 132 -2.25 8.05 -2.02
CA ASN A 132 -1.44 8.05 -3.24
C ASN A 132 -1.16 6.62 -3.76
N VAL A 133 -0.92 5.65 -2.87
CA VAL A 133 -0.81 4.23 -3.24
C VAL A 133 -2.12 3.72 -3.85
N ALA A 134 -3.28 4.19 -3.37
CA ALA A 134 -4.57 3.88 -3.97
C ALA A 134 -4.71 4.40 -5.41
N ALA A 135 -4.06 5.53 -5.75
CA ALA A 135 -4.02 6.01 -7.12
C ALA A 135 -3.18 5.10 -8.05
N LEU A 136 -2.23 4.34 -7.50
CA LEU A 136 -1.45 3.33 -8.22
C LEU A 136 -2.17 1.98 -8.35
N LYS A 137 -3.44 1.88 -7.93
CA LYS A 137 -4.20 0.62 -7.91
C LYS A 137 -4.24 -0.06 -9.29
N GLU A 138 -4.36 0.71 -10.37
CA GLU A 138 -4.38 0.14 -11.72
C GLU A 138 -3.02 -0.45 -12.14
N GLU A 139 -1.91 0.22 -11.80
CA GLU A 139 -0.56 -0.30 -12.05
C GLU A 139 -0.33 -1.59 -11.24
N LEU A 140 -0.74 -1.59 -9.97
CA LEU A 140 -0.65 -2.75 -9.08
C LEU A 140 -1.57 -3.91 -9.51
N ALA A 141 -2.72 -3.61 -10.11
CA ALA A 141 -3.65 -4.62 -10.63
C ALA A 141 -3.12 -5.37 -11.85
N ARG A 142 -2.10 -4.82 -12.54
CA ARG A 142 -1.39 -5.51 -13.64
C ARG A 142 -0.40 -6.55 -13.14
N CYS A 143 -0.06 -6.56 -11.85
CA CYS A 143 0.83 -7.54 -11.29
C CYS A 143 0.20 -8.95 -11.28
N PRO A 144 0.98 -10.02 -11.51
CA PRO A 144 0.48 -11.38 -11.51
C PRO A 144 -0.05 -11.73 -10.11
N ALA A 145 -1.35 -11.91 -10.00
CA ALA A 145 -2.06 -12.10 -8.74
C ALA A 145 -2.52 -13.56 -8.55
N GLU A 146 -1.68 -14.55 -8.90
CA GLU A 146 -2.05 -15.94 -8.69
C GLU A 146 -2.22 -16.22 -7.18
N PRO A 147 -3.33 -16.83 -6.75
CA PRO A 147 -3.59 -17.06 -5.34
C PRO A 147 -2.66 -18.15 -4.79
N VAL A 148 -2.14 -17.93 -3.59
CA VAL A 148 -1.41 -18.97 -2.86
C VAL A 148 -2.41 -19.94 -2.23
N ILE A 149 -2.43 -21.19 -2.70
CA ILE A 149 -3.43 -22.21 -2.30
C ILE A 149 -3.24 -22.68 -0.85
N ARG A 150 -2.04 -22.51 -0.28
CA ARG A 150 -1.64 -23.06 1.02
C ARG A 150 -1.37 -22.00 2.09
N SER A 151 -2.03 -20.85 2.02
CA SER A 151 -1.88 -19.82 3.06
C SER A 151 -2.81 -20.13 4.26
N PRO A 152 -2.27 -20.25 5.48
CA PRO A 152 -3.10 -20.34 6.69
C PRO A 152 -4.00 -19.11 6.81
N PRO A 153 -5.24 -19.23 7.29
CA PRO A 153 -6.15 -18.09 7.44
C PRO A 153 -5.65 -17.05 8.46
N SER A 154 -4.73 -17.43 9.35
CA SER A 154 -4.12 -16.55 10.34
C SER A 154 -2.83 -15.88 9.85
N ALA A 155 -2.28 -16.28 8.70
CA ALA A 155 -1.00 -15.74 8.24
C ALA A 155 -1.14 -14.28 7.79
N ARG A 156 -0.39 -13.40 8.43
CA ARG A 156 -0.32 -11.98 8.08
C ARG A 156 0.84 -11.75 7.14
N ALA A 157 0.65 -10.88 6.15
CA ALA A 157 1.71 -10.43 5.28
C ALA A 157 1.54 -8.94 4.96
N ALA A 158 2.64 -8.21 4.93
CA ALA A 158 2.68 -6.79 4.63
C ALA A 158 3.93 -6.45 3.83
N LEU A 159 3.80 -5.51 2.90
CA LEU A 159 4.93 -4.86 2.26
C LEU A 159 5.28 -3.60 3.06
N VAL A 160 6.46 -3.59 3.67
CA VAL A 160 6.98 -2.46 4.43
C VAL A 160 7.75 -1.56 3.47
N LEU A 161 7.24 -0.37 3.23
CA LEU A 161 7.88 0.64 2.39
C LEU A 161 8.78 1.52 3.26
N GLU A 162 10.05 1.64 2.86
CA GLU A 162 10.99 2.59 3.44
C GLU A 162 10.95 3.87 2.58
N MET A 163 10.62 4.99 3.21
CA MET A 163 10.46 6.27 2.52
C MET A 163 11.33 7.33 3.13
N VAL A 164 11.79 8.26 2.29
CA VAL A 164 12.55 9.44 2.68
C VAL A 164 11.81 10.68 2.21
N ALA A 165 11.67 11.68 3.08
CA ALA A 165 11.12 12.97 2.73
C ALA A 165 12.12 13.78 1.89
N GLU A 166 11.70 14.20 0.71
CA GLU A 166 12.49 14.97 -0.27
C GLU A 166 11.62 16.09 -0.85
N ALA A 167 11.96 17.36 -0.58
CA ALA A 167 11.38 18.55 -1.24
C ALA A 167 9.83 18.54 -1.33
N GLY A 168 9.13 18.29 -0.22
CA GLY A 168 7.65 18.27 -0.19
C GLY A 168 7.02 16.98 -0.74
N ALA A 169 7.80 15.91 -0.88
CA ALA A 169 7.31 14.59 -1.23
C ALA A 169 7.96 13.52 -0.35
N LEU A 170 7.31 12.36 -0.25
CA LEU A 170 7.92 11.13 0.26
C LEU A 170 8.31 10.27 -0.92
N ARG A 171 9.59 9.94 -1.03
CA ARG A 171 10.11 9.02 -2.04
C ARG A 171 10.28 7.64 -1.42
N VAL A 172 9.78 6.61 -2.09
CA VAL A 172 10.06 5.22 -1.70
C VAL A 172 11.50 4.88 -2.10
N VAL A 173 12.36 4.63 -1.11
CA VAL A 173 13.78 4.30 -1.33
C VAL A 173 14.06 2.81 -1.27
N GLY A 174 13.15 2.04 -0.68
CA GLY A 174 13.27 0.60 -0.61
C GLY A 174 11.97 -0.04 -0.10
N SER A 175 11.92 -1.35 -0.20
CA SER A 175 10.80 -2.12 0.28
C SER A 175 11.25 -3.48 0.79
N ARG A 176 10.61 -3.96 1.86
CA ARG A 176 10.84 -5.30 2.41
C ARG A 176 9.51 -5.99 2.68
N LEU A 177 9.50 -7.31 2.56
CA LEU A 177 8.34 -8.13 2.87
C LEU A 177 8.42 -8.53 4.34
N ASP A 178 7.33 -8.34 5.06
CA ASP A 178 7.14 -8.85 6.42
C ASP A 178 5.96 -9.83 6.38
N ALA A 179 6.22 -11.13 6.48
CA ALA A 179 5.21 -12.16 6.29
C ALA A 179 5.42 -13.36 7.23
N GLU A 180 4.33 -13.83 7.83
CA GLU A 180 4.28 -15.02 8.69
C GLU A 180 3.98 -16.30 7.90
N GLY A 181 3.79 -16.20 6.58
CA GLY A 181 3.40 -17.32 5.72
C GLY A 181 3.75 -17.11 4.24
N PRO A 182 3.41 -18.08 3.38
CA PRO A 182 3.74 -18.02 1.96
C PRO A 182 2.97 -16.90 1.26
N VAL A 183 3.69 -16.12 0.44
CA VAL A 183 3.15 -15.05 -0.41
C VAL A 183 3.52 -15.30 -1.87
N ASN A 184 2.80 -14.68 -2.80
CA ASN A 184 3.18 -14.76 -4.21
C ASN A 184 4.38 -13.83 -4.47
N GLU A 185 5.58 -14.41 -4.61
CA GLU A 185 6.81 -13.67 -4.86
C GLU A 185 6.79 -12.84 -6.16
N ARG A 186 6.08 -13.32 -7.20
CA ARG A 186 5.93 -12.57 -8.46
C ARG A 186 5.09 -11.32 -8.26
N PHE A 187 3.99 -11.44 -7.50
CA PHE A 187 3.19 -10.30 -7.11
C PHE A 187 4.01 -9.29 -6.31
N VAL A 188 4.72 -9.75 -5.27
CA VAL A 188 5.54 -8.88 -4.41
C VAL A 188 6.62 -8.17 -5.25
N THR A 189 7.37 -8.89 -6.07
CA THR A 189 8.43 -8.32 -6.92
C THR A 189 7.87 -7.26 -7.87
N CYS A 190 6.74 -7.55 -8.54
CA CYS A 190 6.07 -6.57 -9.39
C CYS A 190 5.61 -5.34 -8.60
N ALA A 191 4.95 -5.53 -7.45
CA ALA A 191 4.49 -4.42 -6.61
C ALA A 191 5.66 -3.54 -6.11
N ARG A 192 6.79 -4.14 -5.75
CA ARG A 192 8.03 -3.40 -5.40
C ARG A 192 8.49 -2.53 -6.57
N SER A 193 8.57 -3.10 -7.78
CA SER A 193 8.98 -2.34 -8.97
C SER A 193 8.05 -1.17 -9.31
N VAL A 194 6.75 -1.31 -9.02
CA VAL A 194 5.77 -0.23 -9.20
C VAL A 194 5.92 0.85 -8.14
N LEU A 195 6.29 0.50 -6.90
CA LEU A 195 6.32 1.43 -5.78
C LEU A 195 7.68 2.10 -5.57
N GLU A 196 8.79 1.40 -5.80
CA GLU A 196 10.14 1.91 -5.59
C GLU A 196 10.43 3.10 -6.52
N GLY A 197 11.03 4.15 -5.95
CA GLY A 197 11.30 5.40 -6.66
C GLY A 197 10.08 6.31 -6.86
N LYS A 198 8.84 5.85 -6.59
CA LYS A 198 7.66 6.73 -6.66
C LYS A 198 7.75 7.82 -5.60
N ARG A 199 7.25 9.01 -5.96
CA ARG A 199 7.21 10.19 -5.10
C ARG A 199 5.75 10.52 -4.79
N PHE A 200 5.43 10.59 -3.51
CA PHE A 200 4.10 10.92 -3.01
C PHE A 200 4.11 12.35 -2.49
N PRO A 201 3.35 13.28 -3.09
CA PRO A 201 3.29 14.64 -2.59
C PRO A 201 2.69 14.63 -1.19
N VAL A 202 3.39 15.27 -0.24
CA VAL A 202 2.93 15.41 1.14
C VAL A 202 3.23 16.80 1.67
N THR A 203 2.43 17.24 2.63
CA THR A 203 2.65 18.54 3.29
C THR A 203 3.19 18.35 4.70
N GLY A 204 4.14 19.19 5.10
CA GLY A 204 4.66 19.21 6.47
C GLY A 204 5.67 18.13 6.84
N SER A 205 6.32 17.50 5.85
CA SER A 205 7.48 16.63 6.11
C SER A 205 8.79 17.41 6.10
N THR A 206 9.74 17.02 6.96
CA THR A 206 11.07 17.62 6.99
C THR A 206 11.99 16.86 6.04
N SER A 207 12.76 17.54 5.19
CA SER A 207 13.66 16.86 4.25
C SER A 207 14.68 15.97 4.97
N GLY A 208 14.90 14.76 4.46
CA GLY A 208 15.80 13.75 5.05
C GLY A 208 15.16 12.86 6.11
N GLU A 209 13.93 13.16 6.54
CA GLU A 209 13.19 12.33 7.48
C GLU A 209 12.87 10.96 6.86
N ARG A 210 13.09 9.89 7.63
CA ARG A 210 12.81 8.52 7.20
C ARG A 210 11.57 8.00 7.90
N MET A 211 10.67 7.37 7.14
CA MET A 211 9.48 6.72 7.71
C MET A 211 9.21 5.37 7.05
N GLN A 212 8.58 4.48 7.81
CA GLN A 212 8.15 3.17 7.33
C GLN A 212 6.62 3.12 7.25
N VAL A 213 6.10 2.61 6.13
CA VAL A 213 4.66 2.39 5.94
C VAL A 213 4.38 0.94 5.64
N PHE A 214 3.49 0.35 6.44
CA PHE A 214 3.04 -1.03 6.28
C PHE A 214 1.84 -1.08 5.34
N LEU A 215 2.00 -1.74 4.20
CA LEU A 215 0.93 -2.04 3.23
C LEU A 215 0.49 -3.49 3.40
N PRO A 216 -0.66 -3.76 4.05
CA PRO A 216 -1.10 -5.13 4.26
C PRO A 216 -1.44 -5.80 2.93
N LEU A 217 -0.97 -7.04 2.78
CA LEU A 217 -1.35 -7.91 1.69
C LEU A 217 -2.65 -8.65 2.07
N GLY A 218 -3.48 -8.96 1.07
CA GLY A 218 -4.69 -9.74 1.27
C GLY A 218 -4.39 -11.16 1.75
N PRO A 219 -5.40 -11.90 2.24
CA PRO A 219 -5.23 -13.22 2.86
C PRO A 219 -4.62 -14.28 1.93
N LYS A 220 -4.67 -14.05 0.61
CA LYS A 220 -4.09 -14.91 -0.43
C LYS A 220 -2.69 -14.44 -0.89
N GLY A 221 -2.13 -13.40 -0.25
CA GLY A 221 -0.80 -12.87 -0.54
C GLY A 221 -0.61 -12.30 -1.95
N ASN A 222 -1.70 -11.96 -2.64
CA ASN A 222 -1.73 -11.64 -4.07
C ASN A 222 -2.45 -10.31 -4.40
N ALA A 223 -2.75 -9.50 -3.40
CA ALA A 223 -3.39 -8.19 -3.56
C ALA A 223 -2.99 -7.28 -2.38
N ILE A 224 -3.00 -5.96 -2.58
CA ILE A 224 -2.79 -4.99 -1.49
C ILE A 224 -4.16 -4.59 -0.92
N SER A 225 -4.36 -4.80 0.39
CA SER A 225 -5.63 -4.47 1.07
C SER A 225 -5.60 -3.05 1.62
N LEU A 226 -5.94 -2.07 0.79
CA LEU A 226 -5.99 -0.67 1.23
C LEU A 226 -7.15 -0.38 2.20
N ASN A 227 -8.20 -1.21 2.18
CA ASN A 227 -9.35 -1.08 3.08
C ASN A 227 -9.03 -1.49 4.53
N SER A 228 -8.11 -2.44 4.70
CA SER A 228 -7.71 -2.95 6.03
C SER A 228 -6.68 -2.07 6.74
N ALA A 229 -5.99 -1.18 6.02
CA ALA A 229 -5.04 -0.23 6.60
C ALA A 229 -5.71 0.90 7.41
N SER A 230 -7.03 0.85 7.56
CA SER A 230 -7.86 1.77 8.34
C SER A 230 -7.66 1.56 9.85
N LEU A 231 -6.57 2.12 10.38
CA LEU A 231 -6.38 2.71 11.72
C LEU A 231 -6.77 1.97 13.01
N LYS A 232 -7.39 0.79 12.96
CA LYS A 232 -7.89 0.09 14.16
C LYS A 232 -6.84 -0.74 14.90
N GLU A 233 -5.63 -0.85 14.35
CA GLU A 233 -4.64 -1.86 14.78
C GLU A 233 -3.30 -1.27 15.24
N ALA A 234 -3.28 0.02 15.61
CA ALA A 234 -2.10 0.69 16.16
C ALA A 234 -2.28 1.10 17.62
N GLU A 235 -3.11 0.36 18.37
CA GLU A 235 -3.13 0.46 19.83
C GLU A 235 -2.07 -0.51 20.37
N PRO A 236 -0.96 -0.04 20.94
CA PRO A 236 -0.01 -0.92 21.61
C PRO A 236 -0.70 -1.56 22.84
N PRO A 237 -0.35 -2.81 23.19
CA PRO A 237 -0.85 -3.47 24.39
C PRO A 237 -0.44 -2.75 25.68
#